data_AF-A0A2A3VQC1-F1
#
_entry.id   AF-A0A2A3VQC1-F1
#
_cell.length_a   1.000
_cell.length_b   1.000
_cell.length_c   1.000
_cell.angle_alpha   90.00
_cell.angle_beta   90.00
_cell.angle_gamma   90.00
#
_symmetry.space_group_name_H-M   'P 1'
#
loop_
_entity.id
_entity.type
_entity.pdbx_description
1 polymer ?
#
loop_
_entity_poly.entity_id
_entity_poly.type
_entity_poly.pdbx_seq_one_letter_code
_entity_poly.pdbx_strand_id
1 'polypeptide(L)'
;MDIVVLEELKAYIDPLTADEYEALERSLLAEGCRDALVLWNDILVDGHNRYGICRKHGLPFNTVQNTRFQSMDDVHLWMIEQHLGRRSVSDYQRGVLALRKRAILGARQKAQRETGSNSGMATSAAAPDDDADARPPWDDMPVAVSRAELAREAKLSSNQVSMIERIHAQATPEVVEALKSGAISISAAAAVASLPEDEQRSAAQAGKAELRQAAKRVRDARKRTRPEGADGAEAAHDEHPADAKALRRRVDELERENAQLRGQVETLQNQLQRLRG
;
A
#
# COMPACT_ATOMS: atom_id res chain seq x y z
N MET A 1 -20.40 29.06 -1.72
CA MET A 1 -20.58 27.62 -1.99
C MET A 1 -20.44 26.92 -0.66
N ASP A 2 -21.47 26.19 -0.24
CA ASP A 2 -21.42 25.42 1.00
C ASP A 2 -20.77 24.07 0.68
N ILE A 3 -19.62 23.82 1.32
CA ILE A 3 -18.87 22.57 1.18
C ILE A 3 -19.16 21.74 2.43
N VAL A 4 -19.66 20.53 2.23
CA VAL A 4 -19.96 19.56 3.27
C VAL A 4 -18.73 18.69 3.52
N VAL A 5 -18.26 18.68 4.76
CA VAL A 5 -17.17 17.80 5.20
C VAL A 5 -17.77 16.60 5.90
N LEU A 6 -17.63 15.42 5.28
CA LEU A 6 -18.01 14.16 5.90
C LEU A 6 -16.84 13.66 6.76
N GLU A 7 -17.08 13.50 8.07
CA GLU A 7 -16.02 13.04 8.99
C GLU A 7 -15.52 11.63 8.64
N GLU A 8 -16.36 10.79 8.02
CA GLU A 8 -15.94 9.48 7.50
C GLU A 8 -14.86 9.59 6.40
N LEU A 9 -15.01 10.54 5.46
CA LEU A 9 -14.03 10.76 4.39
C LEU A 9 -12.76 11.41 4.94
N LYS A 10 -12.91 12.36 5.86
CA LYS A 10 -11.78 13.02 6.51
C LYS A 10 -10.93 12.04 7.33
N ALA A 11 -11.57 11.09 8.03
CA ALA A 11 -10.89 10.06 8.82
C ALA A 11 -10.47 8.84 7.97
N TYR A 12 -10.85 8.77 6.70
CA TYR A 12 -10.59 7.62 5.84
C TYR A 12 -9.09 7.42 5.60
N ILE A 13 -8.34 8.50 5.44
CA ILE A 13 -6.88 8.46 5.32
C ILE A 13 -6.28 8.93 6.63
N ASP A 14 -5.17 8.30 7.04
CA ASP A 14 -4.43 8.72 8.23
C ASP A 14 -4.13 10.23 8.18
N PRO A 15 -4.38 10.96 9.27
CA PRO A 15 -4.16 12.40 9.29
C PRO A 15 -2.67 12.74 9.18
N LEU A 16 -2.39 13.97 8.75
CA LEU A 16 -1.03 14.53 8.82
C LEU A 16 -0.57 14.55 10.27
N THR A 17 0.70 14.28 10.48
CA THR A 17 1.38 14.60 11.75
C THR A 17 1.36 16.10 11.99
N ALA A 18 1.59 16.52 13.24
CA ALA A 18 1.66 17.94 13.59
C ALA A 18 2.67 18.70 12.72
N ASP A 19 3.87 18.16 12.57
CA ASP A 19 4.95 18.76 11.77
C ASP A 19 4.56 18.89 10.28
N GLU A 20 3.92 17.87 9.72
CA GLU A 20 3.43 17.90 8.33
C GLU A 20 2.29 18.90 8.13
N TYR A 21 1.38 18.99 9.09
CA TYR A 21 0.29 19.97 9.07
C TYR A 21 0.84 21.39 9.15
N GLU A 22 1.78 21.66 10.05
CA GLU A 22 2.43 22.97 10.16
C GLU A 22 3.22 23.33 8.89
N ALA A 23 3.91 22.36 8.28
CA ALA A 23 4.61 22.57 7.02
C ALA A 23 3.63 22.93 5.89
N LEU A 24 2.49 22.25 5.82
CA LEU A 24 1.42 22.57 4.88
C LEU A 24 0.85 23.98 5.15
N GLU A 25 0.58 24.33 6.41
CA GLU A 25 0.05 25.64 6.80
C GLU A 25 1.01 26.78 6.40
N ARG A 26 2.32 26.62 6.66
CA ARG A 26 3.33 27.58 6.21
C ARG A 26 3.36 27.75 4.69
N SER A 27 3.29 26.65 3.94
CA SER A 27 3.29 26.71 2.46
C SER A 27 2.03 27.40 1.94
N LEU A 28 0.85 27.11 2.50
CA LEU A 28 -0.41 27.76 2.11
C LEU A 28 -0.42 29.26 2.43
N LEU A 29 0.15 29.68 3.55
CA LEU A 29 0.27 31.10 3.90
C LEU A 29 1.24 31.85 2.98
N ALA A 30 2.32 31.20 2.54
CA ALA A 30 3.34 31.82 1.69
C ALA A 30 2.94 31.86 0.21
N GLU A 31 2.29 30.80 -0.29
CA GLU A 31 2.08 30.58 -1.73
C GLU A 31 0.59 30.53 -2.13
N GLY A 32 -0.32 30.47 -1.15
CA GLY A 32 -1.75 30.26 -1.38
C GLY A 32 -2.12 28.80 -1.67
N CYS A 33 -3.42 28.53 -1.79
CA CYS A 33 -3.93 27.20 -2.12
C CYS A 33 -3.88 26.93 -3.62
N ARG A 34 -2.70 26.52 -4.11
CA ARG A 34 -2.47 26.22 -5.53
C ARG A 34 -3.27 25.02 -6.02
N ASP A 35 -3.17 23.91 -5.29
CA ASP A 35 -3.84 22.67 -5.64
C ASP A 35 -5.32 22.78 -5.29
N ALA A 36 -6.18 22.56 -6.28
CA ALA A 36 -7.62 22.62 -6.08
C ALA A 36 -8.12 21.52 -5.14
N LEU A 37 -9.21 21.82 -4.43
CA LEU A 37 -9.96 20.86 -3.64
C LEU A 37 -10.84 20.01 -4.56
N VAL A 38 -10.97 18.72 -4.28
CA VAL A 38 -11.79 17.82 -5.10
C VAL A 38 -13.14 17.64 -4.42
N LEU A 39 -14.21 17.90 -5.16
CA LEU A 39 -15.58 17.81 -4.71
C LEU A 39 -16.35 16.73 -5.48
N TRP A 40 -17.36 16.18 -4.81
CA TRP A 40 -18.46 15.44 -5.42
C TRP A 40 -19.76 16.10 -5.02
N ASN A 41 -20.35 16.89 -5.93
CA ASN A 41 -21.41 17.83 -5.62
C ASN A 41 -20.95 18.86 -4.57
N ASP A 42 -21.54 18.86 -3.38
CA ASP A 42 -21.19 19.66 -2.23
C ASP A 42 -20.23 18.95 -1.26
N ILE A 43 -19.97 17.66 -1.42
CA ILE A 43 -19.12 16.86 -0.53
C ILE A 43 -17.64 17.09 -0.85
N LEU A 44 -16.84 17.37 0.18
CA LEU A 44 -15.39 17.41 0.09
C LEU A 44 -14.79 16.00 0.05
N VAL A 45 -14.13 15.66 -1.05
CA VAL A 45 -13.50 14.35 -1.28
C VAL A 45 -12.01 14.39 -0.96
N ASP A 46 -11.28 15.40 -1.45
CA ASP A 46 -9.84 15.56 -1.17
C ASP A 46 -9.47 17.01 -0.91
N GLY A 47 -8.45 17.17 -0.05
CA GLY A 47 -7.98 18.48 0.40
C GLY A 47 -8.55 18.92 1.74
N HIS A 48 -9.04 18.00 2.58
CA HIS A 48 -9.54 18.28 3.94
C HIS A 48 -8.66 19.23 4.75
N ASN A 49 -7.35 18.96 4.83
CA ASN A 49 -6.41 19.81 5.57
C ASN A 49 -6.25 21.19 4.91
N ARG A 50 -6.15 21.23 3.57
CA ARG A 50 -6.08 22.49 2.80
C ARG A 50 -7.33 23.34 3.01
N TYR A 51 -8.52 22.74 2.93
CA TYR A 51 -9.79 23.40 3.17
C TYR A 51 -9.87 24.01 4.57
N GLY A 52 -9.52 23.23 5.61
CA GLY A 52 -9.50 23.70 6.99
C GLY A 52 -8.56 24.89 7.20
N ILE A 53 -7.34 24.82 6.67
CA ILE A 53 -6.35 25.90 6.75
C ILE A 53 -6.82 27.14 5.99
N CYS A 54 -7.33 26.97 4.76
CA CYS A 54 -7.80 28.09 3.95
C CYS A 54 -8.99 28.80 4.61
N ARG A 55 -9.92 28.05 5.19
CA ARG A 55 -11.05 28.62 5.95
C ARG A 55 -10.58 29.37 7.19
N LYS A 56 -9.62 28.82 7.94
CA LYS A 56 -9.03 29.44 9.13
C LYS A 56 -8.38 30.79 8.82
N HIS A 57 -7.68 30.90 7.69
CA HIS A 57 -6.92 32.10 7.31
C HIS A 57 -7.60 32.99 6.26
N GLY A 58 -8.81 32.65 5.82
CA GLY A 58 -9.49 33.39 4.76
C GLY A 58 -8.78 33.34 3.41
N LEU A 59 -8.01 32.28 3.14
CA LEU A 59 -7.29 32.13 1.88
C LEU A 59 -8.25 31.71 0.75
N PRO A 60 -8.11 32.27 -0.46
CA PRO A 60 -8.84 31.79 -1.62
C PRO A 60 -8.37 30.38 -1.99
N PHE A 61 -9.29 29.56 -2.49
CA PHE A 61 -9.02 28.22 -2.99
C PHE A 61 -9.88 27.92 -4.21
N ASN A 62 -9.37 27.05 -5.08
CA ASN A 62 -10.09 26.54 -6.23
C ASN A 62 -10.69 25.17 -5.91
N THR A 63 -11.77 24.82 -6.62
CA THR A 63 -12.44 23.52 -6.50
C THR A 63 -12.59 22.88 -7.87
N VAL A 64 -12.46 21.56 -7.95
CA VAL A 64 -12.74 20.75 -9.14
C VAL A 64 -13.81 19.72 -8.79
N GLN A 65 -14.79 19.55 -9.68
CA GLN A 65 -15.79 18.50 -9.56
C GLN A 65 -15.26 17.22 -10.20
N ASN A 66 -15.38 16.12 -9.49
CA ASN A 66 -15.19 14.80 -10.09
C ASN A 66 -16.56 14.24 -10.50
N THR A 67 -16.79 14.21 -11.82
CA THR A 67 -18.07 13.80 -12.43
C THR A 67 -18.20 12.30 -12.62
N ARG A 68 -17.15 11.52 -12.33
CA ARG A 68 -17.12 10.07 -12.56
C ARG A 68 -17.62 9.28 -11.36
N PHE A 69 -17.75 9.89 -10.18
CA PHE A 69 -18.25 9.21 -8.99
C PHE A 69 -19.74 8.90 -9.10
N GLN A 70 -20.09 7.62 -8.94
CA GLN A 70 -21.47 7.14 -8.94
C GLN A 70 -21.91 6.65 -7.55
N SER A 71 -20.94 6.37 -6.67
CA SER A 71 -21.15 5.80 -5.34
C SER A 71 -20.08 6.25 -4.35
N MET A 72 -20.34 6.09 -3.05
CA MET A 72 -19.32 6.31 -2.03
C MET A 72 -18.14 5.35 -2.16
N ASP A 73 -18.37 4.14 -2.67
CA ASP A 73 -17.29 3.20 -2.97
C ASP A 73 -16.35 3.77 -4.05
N ASP A 74 -16.86 4.49 -5.05
CA ASP A 74 -16.02 5.13 -6.07
C ASP A 74 -15.14 6.22 -5.47
N VAL A 75 -15.71 7.00 -4.55
CA VAL A 75 -14.99 8.02 -3.78
C VAL A 75 -13.85 7.37 -3.00
N HIS A 76 -14.13 6.30 -2.25
CA HIS A 76 -13.12 5.57 -1.49
C HIS A 76 -12.03 4.95 -2.37
N LEU A 77 -12.39 4.34 -3.51
CA LEU A 77 -11.43 3.75 -4.45
C LEU A 77 -10.50 4.81 -5.05
N TRP A 78 -11.06 5.93 -5.48
CA TRP A 78 -10.26 7.04 -5.99
C TRP A 78 -9.35 7.64 -4.91
N MET A 79 -9.86 7.83 -3.69
CA MET A 79 -9.04 8.30 -2.56
C MET A 79 -7.85 7.35 -2.30
N ILE A 80 -8.08 6.03 -2.34
CA ILE A 80 -7.01 5.03 -2.21
C ILE A 80 -5.97 5.21 -3.33
N GLU A 81 -6.40 5.31 -4.59
CA GLU A 81 -5.50 5.45 -5.73
C GLU A 81 -4.66 6.73 -5.67
N GLN A 82 -5.27 7.85 -5.28
CA GLN A 82 -4.54 9.11 -5.08
C GLN A 82 -3.44 9.00 -4.02
N HIS A 83 -3.63 8.16 -3.00
CA HIS A 83 -2.64 7.98 -1.93
C HIS A 83 -1.58 6.93 -2.27
N LEU A 84 -1.95 5.83 -2.93
CA LEU A 84 -1.00 4.83 -3.40
C LEU A 84 0.05 5.41 -4.36
N GLY A 85 -0.26 6.49 -5.09
CA GLY A 85 0.71 7.20 -5.94
C GLY A 85 1.75 8.04 -5.18
N ARG A 86 1.47 8.47 -3.94
CA ARG A 86 2.29 9.44 -3.20
C ARG A 86 3.54 8.81 -2.61
N ARG A 87 4.68 9.48 -2.68
CA ARG A 87 5.95 8.98 -2.12
C ARG A 87 6.00 8.99 -0.58
N SER A 88 5.23 9.86 0.06
CA SER A 88 5.21 10.00 1.53
C SER A 88 4.47 8.87 2.26
N VAL A 89 3.68 8.07 1.54
CA VAL A 89 2.89 7.01 2.17
C VAL A 89 3.78 5.82 2.51
N SER A 90 3.78 5.44 3.79
CA SER A 90 4.55 4.32 4.33
C SER A 90 4.09 2.97 3.77
N ASP A 91 4.97 1.97 3.77
CA ASP A 91 4.63 0.60 3.33
C ASP A 91 3.44 0.02 4.09
N TYR A 92 3.35 0.29 5.39
CA TYR A 92 2.21 -0.14 6.21
C TYR A 92 0.91 0.50 5.71
N GLN A 93 0.89 1.80 5.50
CA GLN A 93 -0.28 2.52 4.99
C GLN A 93 -0.66 2.05 3.58
N ARG A 94 0.31 1.83 2.69
CA ARG A 94 0.06 1.25 1.36
C ARG A 94 -0.65 -0.09 1.47
N GLY A 95 -0.16 -0.97 2.35
CA GLY A 95 -0.79 -2.27 2.58
C GLY A 95 -2.21 -2.15 3.12
N VAL A 96 -2.46 -1.25 4.09
CA VAL A 96 -3.82 -1.04 4.63
C VAL A 96 -4.78 -0.52 3.55
N LEU A 97 -4.36 0.45 2.74
CA LEU A 97 -5.16 0.97 1.64
C LEU A 97 -5.46 -0.11 0.59
N ALA A 98 -4.46 -0.94 0.28
CA ALA A 98 -4.62 -2.08 -0.61
C ALA A 98 -5.66 -3.08 -0.05
N LEU A 99 -5.59 -3.43 1.24
CA LEU A 99 -6.56 -4.32 1.88
C LEU A 99 -8.00 -3.75 1.83
N ARG A 100 -8.17 -2.44 2.06
CA ARG A 100 -9.47 -1.76 1.94
C ARG A 100 -9.99 -1.79 0.50
N LYS A 101 -9.12 -1.53 -0.48
CA LYS A 101 -9.46 -1.65 -1.90
C LYS A 101 -10.00 -3.03 -2.25
N ARG A 102 -9.32 -4.09 -1.80
CA ARG A 102 -9.79 -5.47 -1.98
C ARG A 102 -11.18 -5.68 -1.36
N ALA A 103 -11.42 -5.16 -0.16
CA ALA A 103 -12.71 -5.31 0.51
C ALA A 103 -13.85 -4.66 -0.29
N ILE A 104 -13.64 -3.44 -0.80
CA ILE A 104 -14.62 -2.73 -1.64
C ILE A 104 -14.90 -3.52 -2.93
N LEU A 105 -13.85 -3.90 -3.66
CA LEU A 105 -14.01 -4.64 -4.92
C LEU A 105 -14.65 -6.02 -4.69
N GLY A 106 -14.30 -6.71 -3.61
CA GLY A 106 -14.91 -7.98 -3.22
C GLY A 106 -16.38 -7.86 -2.86
N ALA A 107 -16.77 -6.79 -2.14
CA ALA A 107 -18.17 -6.52 -1.80
C ALA A 107 -19.01 -6.23 -3.04
N ARG A 108 -18.51 -5.39 -3.96
CA ARG A 108 -19.16 -5.12 -5.26
C ARG A 108 -19.40 -6.39 -6.05
N GLN A 109 -18.40 -7.26 -6.11
CA GLN A 109 -18.49 -8.50 -6.87
C GLN A 109 -19.50 -9.47 -6.26
N LYS A 110 -19.56 -9.55 -4.92
CA LYS A 110 -20.57 -10.34 -4.21
C LYS A 110 -21.97 -9.81 -4.51
N ALA A 111 -22.18 -8.50 -4.45
CA ALA A 111 -23.45 -7.87 -4.78
C ALA A 111 -23.87 -8.15 -6.24
N GLN A 112 -22.95 -8.08 -7.21
CA GLN A 112 -23.21 -8.42 -8.61
C GLN A 112 -23.58 -9.89 -8.81
N ARG A 113 -22.97 -10.81 -8.06
CA ARG A 113 -23.33 -12.24 -8.12
C ARG A 113 -24.71 -12.49 -7.53
N GLU A 114 -25.06 -11.81 -6.45
CA GLU A 114 -26.37 -11.92 -5.79
C GLU A 114 -27.49 -11.34 -6.65
N THR A 115 -27.26 -10.22 -7.33
CA THR A 115 -28.22 -9.64 -8.30
C THR A 115 -28.24 -10.39 -9.64
N GLY A 116 -27.10 -10.91 -10.08
CA GLY A 116 -26.93 -11.69 -11.31
C GLY A 116 -27.39 -13.15 -11.22
N SER A 117 -27.66 -13.69 -10.02
CA SER A 117 -28.18 -15.06 -9.86
C SER A 117 -29.63 -15.21 -10.39
N ASN A 118 -30.29 -14.12 -10.79
CA ASN A 118 -31.61 -14.13 -11.44
C ASN A 118 -31.58 -13.92 -12.97
N SER A 119 -30.40 -13.86 -13.60
CA SER A 119 -30.28 -13.88 -15.06
C SER A 119 -29.23 -14.90 -15.48
N GLY A 120 -29.70 -16.08 -15.87
CA GLY A 120 -28.85 -17.14 -16.39
C GLY A 120 -27.97 -16.67 -17.55
N MET A 121 -26.70 -17.05 -17.49
CA MET A 121 -25.81 -17.37 -18.60
C MET A 121 -26.06 -16.61 -19.91
N ALA A 122 -25.44 -15.44 -20.04
CA ALA A 122 -25.09 -14.87 -21.33
C ALA A 122 -23.60 -14.53 -21.34
N THR A 123 -22.82 -15.45 -21.90
CA THR A 123 -21.56 -15.10 -22.56
C THR A 123 -21.86 -14.02 -23.59
N SER A 124 -21.45 -12.78 -23.31
CA SER A 124 -21.40 -11.72 -24.31
C SER A 124 -19.94 -11.37 -24.53
N ALA A 125 -19.43 -11.76 -25.68
CA ALA A 125 -18.23 -11.22 -26.26
C ALA A 125 -18.25 -9.68 -26.17
N ALA A 126 -17.10 -9.11 -25.81
CA ALA A 126 -16.89 -7.68 -25.79
C ALA A 126 -17.21 -7.08 -27.17
N ALA A 127 -18.30 -6.30 -27.24
CA ALA A 127 -18.41 -5.25 -28.23
C ALA A 127 -17.48 -4.10 -27.78
N PRO A 128 -16.79 -3.40 -28.70
CA PRO A 128 -16.04 -2.21 -28.34
C PRO A 128 -17.05 -1.09 -28.06
N ASP A 129 -17.26 -0.76 -26.79
CA ASP A 129 -18.09 0.37 -26.38
C ASP A 129 -17.34 1.69 -26.65
N ASP A 130 -17.96 2.59 -27.42
CA ASP A 130 -17.50 3.96 -27.74
C ASP A 130 -17.50 4.94 -26.53
N ASP A 131 -17.77 4.45 -25.30
CA ASP A 131 -17.95 5.25 -24.07
C ASP A 131 -16.92 4.94 -22.97
N ALA A 132 -15.71 4.52 -23.35
CA ALA A 132 -14.62 4.25 -22.40
C ALA A 132 -14.26 5.49 -21.55
N ASP A 133 -14.45 6.71 -22.05
CA ASP A 133 -14.07 7.95 -21.37
C ASP A 133 -15.01 8.37 -20.21
N ALA A 134 -16.25 7.86 -20.18
CA ALA A 134 -17.24 8.15 -19.16
C ALA A 134 -17.13 7.23 -17.93
N ARG A 135 -16.50 6.06 -18.09
CA ARG A 135 -16.33 5.10 -16.99
C ARG A 135 -15.20 5.53 -16.05
N PRO A 136 -15.37 5.32 -14.75
CA PRO A 136 -14.28 5.56 -13.81
C PRO A 136 -13.08 4.64 -14.08
N PRO A 137 -11.82 5.13 -14.04
CA PRO A 137 -10.63 4.30 -14.27
C PRO A 137 -10.48 3.09 -13.32
N TRP A 138 -11.17 3.12 -12.17
CA TRP A 138 -11.18 2.04 -11.18
C TRP A 138 -12.22 0.93 -11.48
N ASP A 139 -13.05 1.08 -12.51
CA ASP A 139 -13.99 0.03 -12.96
C ASP A 139 -13.33 -1.00 -13.89
N ASP A 140 -12.26 -0.64 -14.62
CA ASP A 140 -11.50 -1.57 -15.48
C ASP A 140 -10.55 -2.50 -14.70
N MET A 141 -10.60 -2.46 -13.36
CA MET A 141 -9.69 -3.21 -12.52
C MET A 141 -10.05 -4.70 -12.49
N PRO A 142 -9.06 -5.60 -12.63
CA PRO A 142 -9.31 -7.03 -12.66
C PRO A 142 -10.08 -7.48 -11.42
N VAL A 143 -11.19 -8.15 -11.71
CA VAL A 143 -12.33 -8.36 -10.83
C VAL A 143 -11.93 -9.15 -9.57
N ALA A 144 -10.95 -10.06 -9.65
CA ALA A 144 -10.40 -10.76 -8.49
C ALA A 144 -8.97 -10.26 -8.19
N VAL A 145 -8.82 -9.24 -7.34
CA VAL A 145 -7.50 -8.80 -6.92
C VAL A 145 -6.85 -9.88 -6.05
N SER A 146 -6.03 -10.70 -6.68
CA SER A 146 -5.21 -11.70 -6.00
C SER A 146 -4.27 -11.01 -5.01
N ARG A 147 -3.79 -11.73 -3.98
CA ARG A 147 -2.78 -11.18 -3.06
C ARG A 147 -1.54 -10.67 -3.79
N ALA A 148 -1.19 -11.27 -4.93
CA ALA A 148 -0.05 -10.87 -5.75
C ALA A 148 -0.28 -9.54 -6.46
N GLU A 149 -1.49 -9.30 -6.99
CA GLU A 149 -1.85 -8.02 -7.62
C GLU A 149 -1.91 -6.89 -6.59
N LEU A 150 -2.48 -7.16 -5.42
CA LEU A 150 -2.43 -6.26 -4.26
C LEU A 150 -1.01 -5.84 -3.90
N ALA A 151 -0.12 -6.83 -3.79
CA ALA A 151 1.29 -6.59 -3.49
C ALA A 151 1.93 -5.68 -4.55
N ARG A 152 1.69 -5.99 -5.84
CA ARG A 152 2.21 -5.20 -6.96
C ARG A 152 1.71 -3.76 -6.96
N GLU A 153 0.41 -3.55 -6.78
CA GLU A 153 -0.20 -2.22 -6.77
C GLU A 153 0.28 -1.39 -5.57
N ALA A 154 0.39 -2.03 -4.40
CA ALA A 154 0.93 -1.41 -3.20
C ALA A 154 2.46 -1.23 -3.25
N LYS A 155 3.15 -1.75 -4.27
CA LYS A 155 4.62 -1.81 -4.37
C LYS A 155 5.28 -2.53 -3.18
N LEU A 156 4.62 -3.57 -2.68
CA LEU A 156 5.03 -4.39 -1.55
C LEU A 156 5.38 -5.82 -2.00
N SER A 157 6.13 -6.54 -1.18
CA SER A 157 6.31 -7.98 -1.32
C SER A 157 5.09 -8.75 -0.79
N SER A 158 4.85 -9.96 -1.30
CA SER A 158 3.78 -10.85 -0.81
C SER A 158 3.91 -11.16 0.70
N ASN A 159 5.14 -11.20 1.22
CA ASN A 159 5.39 -11.39 2.65
C ASN A 159 4.97 -10.15 3.46
N GLN A 160 5.30 -8.94 2.99
CA GLN A 160 4.85 -7.70 3.62
C GLN A 160 3.32 -7.62 3.66
N VAL A 161 2.63 -7.97 2.56
CA VAL A 161 1.16 -8.03 2.56
C VAL A 161 0.64 -8.99 3.63
N SER A 162 1.22 -10.19 3.75
CA SER A 162 0.82 -11.17 4.77
C SER A 162 1.07 -10.67 6.21
N MET A 163 2.16 -9.95 6.43
CA MET A 163 2.45 -9.31 7.73
C MET A 163 1.44 -8.21 8.04
N ILE A 164 1.09 -7.38 7.06
CA ILE A 164 0.13 -6.28 7.22
C ILE A 164 -1.29 -6.83 7.43
N GLU A 165 -1.69 -7.89 6.74
CA GLU A 165 -2.95 -8.60 6.98
C GLU A 165 -3.05 -9.05 8.44
N ARG A 166 -1.99 -9.63 8.99
CA ARG A 166 -1.95 -10.04 10.40
C ARG A 166 -2.05 -8.85 11.35
N ILE A 167 -1.27 -7.79 11.11
CA ILE A 167 -1.32 -6.58 11.93
C ILE A 167 -2.73 -6.00 11.90
N HIS A 168 -3.34 -5.90 10.72
CA HIS A 168 -4.68 -5.34 10.57
C HIS A 168 -5.75 -6.16 11.29
N ALA A 169 -5.61 -7.48 11.34
CA ALA A 169 -6.58 -8.38 11.97
C ALA A 169 -6.41 -8.54 13.49
N GLN A 170 -5.19 -8.41 14.02
CA GLN A 170 -4.86 -8.88 15.38
C GLN A 170 -4.10 -7.85 16.24
N ALA A 171 -3.55 -6.78 15.67
CA ALA A 171 -2.78 -5.82 16.44
C ALA A 171 -3.68 -4.89 17.24
N THR A 172 -3.35 -4.72 18.52
CA THR A 172 -3.96 -3.70 19.39
C THR A 172 -3.65 -2.28 18.89
N PRO A 173 -4.52 -1.29 19.17
CA PRO A 173 -4.33 0.10 18.75
C PRO A 173 -2.96 0.67 19.14
N GLU A 174 -2.46 0.31 20.32
CA GLU A 174 -1.17 0.76 20.85
C GLU A 174 0.01 0.21 20.05
N VAL A 175 -0.08 -1.02 19.54
CA VAL A 175 0.93 -1.60 18.64
C VAL A 175 0.90 -0.93 17.28
N VAL A 176 -0.30 -0.63 16.76
CA VAL A 176 -0.46 0.10 15.48
C VAL A 176 0.12 1.51 15.59
N GLU A 177 -0.11 2.20 16.71
CA GLU A 177 0.46 3.53 16.95
C GLU A 177 1.99 3.50 17.07
N ALA A 178 2.54 2.49 17.75
CA ALA A 178 3.98 2.28 17.80
C ALA A 178 4.59 1.98 16.42
N LEU A 179 3.84 1.32 15.53
CA LEU A 179 4.24 1.11 14.14
C LEU A 179 4.19 2.41 13.32
N LYS A 180 3.09 3.16 13.41
CA LYS A 180 2.88 4.42 12.67
C LYS A 180 3.90 5.49 13.05
N SER A 181 4.25 5.58 14.34
CA SER A 181 5.31 6.48 14.84
C SER A 181 6.73 6.01 14.51
N GLY A 182 6.90 4.83 13.90
CA GLY A 182 8.21 4.25 13.58
C GLY A 182 8.98 3.71 14.79
N ALA A 183 8.33 3.56 15.96
CA ALA A 183 8.97 2.98 17.14
C ALA A 183 9.34 1.49 16.92
N ILE A 184 8.55 0.77 16.12
CA ILE A 184 8.78 -0.60 15.70
C ILE A 184 8.58 -0.78 14.18
N SER A 185 9.25 -1.78 13.60
CA SER A 185 9.11 -2.12 12.18
C SER A 185 7.87 -2.99 11.91
N ILE A 186 7.45 -3.08 10.65
CA ILE A 186 6.32 -3.94 10.21
C ILE A 186 6.54 -5.39 10.66
N SER A 187 7.77 -5.91 10.51
CA SER A 187 8.09 -7.28 10.91
C SER A 187 8.01 -7.48 12.42
N ALA A 188 8.32 -6.45 13.22
CA ALA A 188 8.22 -6.52 14.68
C ALA A 188 6.76 -6.44 15.13
N ALA A 189 5.99 -5.51 14.56
CA ALA A 189 4.55 -5.39 14.79
C ALA A 189 3.81 -6.68 14.43
N ALA A 190 4.13 -7.31 13.30
CA ALA A 190 3.51 -8.57 12.89
C ALA A 190 3.87 -9.75 13.80
N ALA A 191 5.02 -9.72 14.47
CA ALA A 191 5.39 -10.72 15.46
C ALA A 191 4.60 -10.51 16.77
N VAL A 192 4.56 -9.26 17.27
CA VAL A 192 3.79 -8.89 18.46
C VAL A 192 2.30 -9.15 18.28
N ALA A 193 1.75 -8.87 17.10
CA ALA A 193 0.34 -9.13 16.77
C ALA A 193 -0.08 -10.61 16.87
N SER A 194 0.89 -11.55 16.91
CA SER A 194 0.58 -12.97 17.13
C SER A 194 0.49 -13.38 18.60
N LEU A 195 0.77 -12.46 19.52
CA LEU A 195 0.58 -12.66 20.96
C LEU A 195 -0.87 -12.35 21.37
N PRO A 196 -1.34 -12.86 22.52
CA PRO A 196 -2.62 -12.46 23.11
C PRO A 196 -2.71 -10.94 23.31
N GLU A 197 -3.90 -10.37 23.20
CA GLU A 197 -4.10 -8.90 23.27
C GLU A 197 -3.55 -8.28 24.56
N ASP A 198 -3.66 -8.97 25.69
CA ASP A 198 -3.16 -8.47 26.97
C ASP A 198 -1.63 -8.36 26.99
N GLU A 199 -0.92 -9.31 26.36
CA GLU A 199 0.53 -9.25 26.21
C GLU A 199 0.94 -8.15 25.23
N GLN A 200 0.18 -7.94 24.15
CA GLN A 200 0.42 -6.83 23.23
C GLN A 200 0.32 -5.48 23.94
N ARG A 201 -0.77 -5.29 24.72
CA ARG A 201 -1.03 -4.07 25.48
C ARG A 201 0.05 -3.84 26.54
N SER A 202 0.41 -4.90 27.28
CA SER A 202 1.47 -4.83 28.29
C SER A 202 2.82 -4.45 27.66
N ALA A 203 3.18 -5.04 26.51
CA ALA A 203 4.41 -4.72 25.82
C ALA A 203 4.41 -3.28 25.29
N ALA A 204 3.28 -2.80 24.77
CA ALA A 204 3.13 -1.44 24.29
C ALA A 204 3.24 -0.40 25.41
N GLN A 205 2.61 -0.65 26.56
CA GLN A 205 2.67 0.21 27.75
C GLN A 205 4.08 0.28 28.35
N ALA A 206 4.82 -0.83 28.34
CA ALA A 206 6.22 -0.88 28.77
C ALA A 206 7.17 -0.15 27.78
N GLY A 207 6.68 0.23 26.61
CA GLY A 207 7.35 1.10 25.65
C GLY A 207 8.13 0.37 24.55
N LYS A 208 8.80 1.16 23.71
CA LYS A 208 9.43 0.67 22.46
C LYS A 208 10.44 -0.46 22.66
N ALA A 209 11.16 -0.47 23.77
CA ALA A 209 12.17 -1.48 24.05
C ALA A 209 11.51 -2.84 24.32
N GLU A 210 10.41 -2.85 25.08
CA GLU A 210 9.69 -4.08 25.39
C GLU A 210 8.98 -4.63 24.16
N LEU A 211 8.34 -3.78 23.33
CA LEU A 211 7.77 -4.22 22.06
C LEU A 211 8.79 -4.94 21.16
N ARG A 212 10.02 -4.41 21.08
CA ARG A 212 11.12 -5.04 20.32
C ARG A 212 11.56 -6.37 20.94
N GLN A 213 11.61 -6.46 22.27
CA GLN A 213 11.95 -7.69 22.97
C GLN A 213 10.85 -8.75 22.81
N ALA A 214 9.58 -8.38 22.96
CA ALA A 214 8.44 -9.25 22.71
C ALA A 214 8.45 -9.81 21.28
N ALA A 215 8.68 -8.95 20.28
CA ALA A 215 8.86 -9.38 18.89
C ALA A 215 10.00 -10.39 18.73
N LYS A 216 11.14 -10.15 19.37
CA LYS A 216 12.29 -11.06 19.35
C LYS A 216 11.95 -12.41 20.00
N ARG A 217 11.30 -12.40 21.18
CA ARG A 217 10.85 -13.62 21.87
C ARG A 217 9.96 -14.49 20.99
N VAL A 218 9.02 -13.89 20.27
CA VAL A 218 8.14 -14.59 19.31
C VAL A 218 8.93 -15.23 18.18
N ARG A 219 9.90 -14.50 17.60
CA ARG A 219 10.75 -15.02 16.51
C ARG A 219 11.61 -16.18 16.97
N ASP A 220 12.23 -16.06 18.14
CA ASP A 220 13.08 -17.10 18.72
C ASP A 220 12.27 -18.35 19.05
N ALA A 221 11.04 -18.20 19.56
CA ALA A 221 10.12 -19.31 19.80
C ALA A 221 9.76 -20.03 18.49
N ARG A 222 9.41 -19.29 17.42
CA ARG A 222 9.10 -19.88 16.10
C ARG A 222 10.31 -20.61 15.50
N LYS A 223 11.51 -20.07 15.66
CA LYS A 223 12.74 -20.69 15.18
C LYS A 223 13.01 -22.04 15.87
N ARG A 224 12.78 -22.11 17.20
CA ARG A 224 12.96 -23.35 17.99
C ARG A 224 11.94 -24.44 17.63
N THR A 225 10.75 -24.06 17.19
CA THR A 225 9.71 -25.01 16.79
C THR A 225 9.81 -25.48 15.34
N ARG A 226 10.69 -24.87 14.52
CA ARG A 226 10.86 -25.23 13.11
C ARG A 226 11.95 -26.32 12.98
N PRO A 227 11.68 -27.49 12.36
CA PRO A 227 12.68 -28.54 12.21
C PRO A 227 13.89 -28.03 11.40
N GLU A 228 15.10 -28.37 11.85
CA GLU A 228 16.36 -28.00 11.19
C GLU A 228 16.39 -28.60 9.77
N GLY A 229 16.35 -27.74 8.74
CA GLY A 229 16.34 -28.16 7.33
C GLY A 229 15.64 -27.21 6.35
N ALA A 230 14.92 -26.18 6.82
CA ALA A 230 14.21 -25.21 5.96
C ALA A 230 14.93 -23.86 5.79
N ASP A 231 16.27 -23.83 5.89
CA ASP A 231 17.08 -22.59 5.83
C ASP A 231 17.34 -22.09 4.40
N GLY A 232 16.29 -22.06 3.58
CA GLY A 232 16.35 -21.58 2.20
C GLY A 232 15.70 -20.23 1.90
N ALA A 233 14.79 -19.70 2.74
CA ALA A 233 13.92 -18.60 2.25
C ALA A 233 13.38 -17.56 3.26
N GLU A 234 13.57 -17.68 4.57
CA GLU A 234 12.79 -16.86 5.53
C GLU A 234 13.59 -15.93 6.46
N ALA A 235 14.87 -15.71 6.19
CA ALA A 235 15.68 -14.79 7.00
C ALA A 235 16.53 -13.87 6.13
N ALA A 236 15.95 -12.77 5.65
CA ALA A 236 16.66 -11.51 5.42
C ALA A 236 15.64 -10.42 5.08
N HIS A 237 15.38 -9.52 6.00
CA HIS A 237 15.20 -8.08 5.78
C HIS A 237 14.96 -7.43 7.14
N ASP A 238 16.04 -7.34 7.92
CA ASP A 238 16.25 -6.31 8.93
C ASP A 238 17.61 -5.68 8.54
N GLU A 239 17.63 -4.37 8.37
CA GLU A 239 18.80 -3.62 7.89
C GLU A 239 20.02 -3.85 8.78
N HIS A 240 21.05 -4.50 8.24
CA HIS A 240 22.40 -4.50 8.78
C HIS A 240 23.44 -4.36 7.65
N PRO A 241 24.54 -3.61 7.86
CA PRO A 241 25.60 -3.38 6.85
C PRO A 241 26.35 -4.64 6.39
N ALA A 242 26.04 -5.81 6.96
CA ALA A 242 26.52 -7.11 6.50
C ALA A 242 25.89 -7.53 5.15
N ASP A 243 24.65 -7.14 4.87
CA ASP A 243 23.95 -7.51 3.62
C ASP A 243 24.51 -6.78 2.40
N ALA A 244 24.99 -5.55 2.55
CA ALA A 244 25.61 -4.81 1.43
C ALA A 244 26.87 -5.51 0.91
N LYS A 245 27.65 -6.17 1.79
CA LYS A 245 28.84 -6.92 1.39
C LYS A 245 28.49 -8.25 0.73
N ALA A 246 27.43 -8.92 1.20
CA ALA A 246 26.92 -10.14 0.59
C ALA A 246 26.32 -9.86 -0.80
N LEU A 247 25.54 -8.80 -0.93
CA LEU A 247 24.97 -8.34 -2.21
C LEU A 247 26.05 -7.92 -3.20
N ARG A 248 27.09 -7.18 -2.77
CA ARG A 248 28.22 -6.83 -3.64
C ARG A 248 28.95 -8.07 -4.17
N ARG A 249 29.19 -9.07 -3.32
CA ARG A 249 29.78 -10.35 -3.76
C ARG A 249 28.92 -11.06 -4.79
N ARG A 250 27.60 -11.02 -4.61
CA ARG A 250 26.67 -11.64 -5.56
C ARG A 250 26.61 -10.89 -6.88
N VAL A 251 26.69 -9.56 -6.86
CA VAL A 251 26.80 -8.73 -8.06
C VAL A 251 28.11 -9.06 -8.81
N ASP A 252 29.25 -9.10 -8.12
CA ASP A 252 30.54 -9.43 -8.74
C ASP A 252 30.53 -10.83 -9.38
N GLU A 253 29.86 -11.80 -8.75
CA GLU A 253 29.69 -13.15 -9.28
C GLU A 253 28.83 -13.17 -10.54
N LEU A 254 27.67 -12.51 -10.51
CA LEU A 254 26.76 -12.41 -11.65
C LEU A 254 27.35 -11.62 -12.83
N GLU A 255 28.21 -10.64 -12.56
CA GLU A 255 28.93 -9.90 -13.60
C GLU A 255 29.98 -10.77 -14.29
N ARG A 256 30.70 -11.61 -13.54
CA ARG A 256 31.63 -12.61 -14.12
C ARG A 256 30.90 -13.64 -14.96
N GLU A 257 29.78 -14.15 -14.46
CA GLU A 257 28.95 -15.10 -15.19
C GLU A 257 28.39 -14.46 -16.48
N ASN A 258 27.92 -13.22 -16.42
CA ASN A 258 27.50 -12.48 -17.62
C ASN A 258 28.64 -12.28 -18.62
N ALA A 259 29.84 -11.94 -18.16
CA ALA A 259 30.99 -11.79 -19.04
C ALA A 259 31.34 -13.12 -19.73
N GLN A 260 31.29 -14.23 -18.99
CA GLN A 260 31.54 -15.57 -19.53
C GLN A 260 30.47 -15.97 -20.57
N LEU A 261 29.19 -15.77 -20.26
CA LEU A 261 28.09 -16.06 -21.17
C LEU A 261 28.16 -15.21 -22.44
N ARG A 262 28.49 -13.93 -22.32
CA ARG A 262 28.70 -13.04 -23.49
C ARG A 262 29.82 -13.55 -24.39
N GLY A 263 30.94 -14.00 -23.83
CA GLY A 263 32.04 -14.60 -24.60
C GLY A 263 31.65 -15.92 -25.28
N GLN A 264 30.83 -16.75 -24.62
CA GLN A 264 30.28 -17.97 -25.24
C GLN A 264 29.35 -17.63 -26.41
N VAL A 265 28.47 -16.64 -26.24
CA VAL A 265 27.58 -16.17 -27.31
C VAL A 265 28.37 -15.63 -28.49
N GLU A 266 29.41 -14.82 -28.25
CA GLU A 266 30.28 -14.31 -29.31
C GLU A 266 31.01 -15.43 -30.05
N THR A 267 31.50 -16.43 -29.32
CA THR A 267 32.16 -17.60 -29.92
C THR A 267 31.20 -18.41 -30.79
N LEU A 268 29.98 -18.65 -30.31
CA LEU A 268 28.94 -19.36 -31.05
C LEU A 268 28.47 -18.56 -32.28
N GLN A 269 28.33 -17.24 -32.15
CA GLN A 269 28.00 -16.36 -33.27
C GLN A 269 29.09 -16.39 -34.35
N ASN A 270 30.37 -16.34 -33.96
CA ASN A 270 31.50 -16.46 -34.89
C ASN A 270 31.54 -17.84 -35.57
N GLN A 271 31.22 -18.93 -34.86
CA GLN A 271 31.11 -20.26 -35.46
C GLN A 271 29.95 -20.35 -36.45
N LEU A 272 28.78 -19.79 -36.12
CA LEU A 272 27.63 -19.74 -37.02
C LEU A 272 27.92 -18.89 -38.27
N GLN A 273 28.66 -17.80 -38.12
CA GLN A 273 29.04 -16.94 -39.25
C GLN A 273 30.04 -17.64 -40.18
N ARG A 274 30.97 -18.43 -39.63
CA ARG A 274 31.89 -19.29 -40.41
C ARG A 274 31.21 -20.47 -41.09
N LEU A 275 30.09 -20.96 -40.57
CA LEU A 275 29.28 -22.02 -41.20
C LEU A 275 28.30 -21.48 -42.25
N ARG A 276 28.04 -20.17 -42.25
CA ARG A 276 27.13 -19.48 -43.18
C ARG A 276 27.84 -18.78 -44.34
N GLY A 277 29.15 -18.55 -44.24
CA GLY A 277 29.99 -18.05 -45.33
C GLY A 277 30.72 -19.19 -46.02
#